data_AF-A0A6B2G6D5-F1
#
_entry.id   AF-A0A6B2G6D5-F1
#
_cell.length_a   1.000
_cell.length_b   1.000
_cell.length_c   1.000
_cell.angle_alpha   90.00
_cell.angle_beta   90.00
_cell.angle_gamma   90.00
#
_symmetry.space_group_name_H-M   'P 1'
#
loop_
_entity.id
_entity.type
_entity.pdbx_description
1 polymer ?
#
loop_
_entity_poly.entity_id
_entity_poly.type
_entity_poly.pdbx_seq_one_letter_code
_entity_poly.pdbx_strand_id
1 'polypeptide(L)'
;QFYLDYRTYLENNSFEHIQPTISLRSLCRSLKICLACTHIDDPRRCLYEGIVISFLSNLNNVSFSYWNDYLKRIFSSSFHTFSHKFPISSDGFVEVEGFPISIGRSQPFIDKNYIVTNIIKHKIKILSRILSLSNLPILLEGETAVGKTSIVFYIAKKTGNNCIRINNHEHTDIQDYVGSYICNPDGLFYFQVGALVEAMRRGDWVVLDELNLAPSDVLEMLNRLLDDNRQLFIDETQETVIAHPNFRLFATQNPAKFYSGRKELSKAFRNRFCEICCNDISNPDNISKILQRRYGLGEKICSFMVSTMQEFHILR
;
A
#
# COMPACT_ATOMS: atom_id res chain seq x y z
N GLN A 1 -25.32 -12.21 2.33
CA GLN A 1 -25.81 -11.00 3.02
C GLN A 1 -24.79 -9.87 3.03
N PHE A 2 -23.63 -9.99 3.73
CA PHE A 2 -22.61 -8.92 3.82
C PHE A 2 -22.32 -8.22 2.48
N TYR A 3 -22.06 -8.98 1.41
CA TYR A 3 -21.75 -8.38 0.10
C TYR A 3 -22.87 -7.48 -0.44
N LEU A 4 -24.14 -7.87 -0.24
CA LEU A 4 -25.29 -7.08 -0.68
C LEU A 4 -25.41 -5.82 0.17
N ASP A 5 -25.35 -5.95 1.49
CA ASP A 5 -25.43 -4.80 2.40
C ASP A 5 -24.30 -3.79 2.13
N TYR A 6 -23.08 -4.30 1.92
CA TYR A 6 -21.90 -3.50 1.62
C TYR A 6 -22.02 -2.79 0.27
N ARG A 7 -22.51 -3.49 -0.77
CA ARG A 7 -22.76 -2.90 -2.08
C ARG A 7 -23.82 -1.79 -2.01
N THR A 8 -24.95 -2.05 -1.36
CA THR A 8 -26.02 -1.06 -1.16
C THR A 8 -25.49 0.18 -0.42
N TYR A 9 -24.61 -0.01 0.57
CA TYR A 9 -23.95 1.10 1.26
C TYR A 9 -23.07 1.93 0.32
N LEU A 10 -22.29 1.29 -0.55
CA LEU A 10 -21.45 2.02 -1.52
C LEU A 10 -22.26 2.76 -2.59
N GLU A 11 -23.44 2.25 -2.95
CA GLU A 11 -24.36 2.89 -3.91
C GLU A 11 -25.07 4.09 -3.27
N ASN A 12 -25.39 4.02 -1.97
CA ASN A 12 -26.12 5.07 -1.25
C ASN A 12 -25.24 6.16 -0.63
N ASN A 13 -23.92 5.95 -0.51
CA ASN A 13 -23.01 6.93 0.07
C ASN A 13 -22.11 7.58 -0.99
N SER A 14 -22.04 8.90 -0.94
CA SER A 14 -21.09 9.69 -1.73
C SER A 14 -19.70 9.59 -1.07
N PHE A 15 -18.68 9.25 -1.86
CA PHE A 15 -17.29 9.30 -1.41
C PHE A 15 -16.63 10.54 -2.00
N GLU A 16 -16.02 11.37 -1.16
CA GLU A 16 -15.45 12.67 -1.56
C GLU A 16 -14.38 12.56 -2.66
N HIS A 17 -13.62 11.46 -2.69
CA HIS A 17 -12.49 11.31 -3.60
C HIS A 17 -12.64 10.12 -4.54
N ILE A 18 -12.87 8.92 -4.01
CA ILE A 18 -12.87 7.66 -4.77
C ILE A 18 -14.01 6.80 -4.26
N GLN A 19 -14.89 6.38 -5.17
CA GLN A 19 -15.85 5.34 -4.86
C GLN A 19 -15.15 3.98 -4.84
N PRO A 20 -15.19 3.23 -3.73
CA PRO A 20 -14.57 1.91 -3.68
C PRO A 20 -15.18 1.01 -4.76
N THR A 21 -14.34 0.42 -5.61
CA THR A 21 -14.81 -0.53 -6.63
C THR A 21 -14.76 -1.94 -6.08
N ILE A 22 -15.92 -2.55 -5.90
CA ILE A 22 -16.01 -3.98 -5.58
C ILE A 22 -16.13 -4.74 -6.90
N SER A 23 -15.30 -5.76 -7.06
CA SER A 23 -15.40 -6.70 -8.17
C SER A 23 -15.38 -8.13 -7.67
N LEU A 24 -15.67 -9.08 -8.56
CA LEU A 24 -15.47 -10.51 -8.29
C LEU A 24 -14.02 -10.80 -7.84
N ARG A 25 -13.04 -10.02 -8.31
CA ARG A 25 -11.63 -10.13 -7.90
C ARG A 25 -11.43 -9.84 -6.41
N SER A 26 -12.17 -8.89 -5.82
CA SER A 26 -12.13 -8.63 -4.38
C SER A 26 -12.59 -9.85 -3.58
N LEU A 27 -13.66 -10.52 -4.04
CA LEU A 27 -14.11 -11.76 -3.42
C LEU A 27 -13.08 -12.89 -3.58
N CYS A 28 -12.57 -13.12 -4.79
CA CYS A 28 -11.54 -14.13 -5.04
C CYS A 28 -10.27 -13.90 -4.20
N ARG A 29 -9.83 -12.65 -4.03
CA ARG A 29 -8.71 -12.29 -3.15
C ARG A 29 -8.99 -12.67 -1.70
N SER A 30 -10.18 -12.34 -1.19
CA SER A 30 -10.53 -12.68 0.19
C SER A 30 -10.47 -14.19 0.43
N LEU A 31 -10.92 -15.00 -0.52
CA LEU A 31 -10.87 -16.46 -0.46
C LEU A 31 -9.44 -16.99 -0.61
N LYS A 32 -8.63 -16.44 -1.52
CA LYS A 32 -7.22 -16.80 -1.67
C LYS A 32 -6.41 -16.52 -0.41
N ILE A 33 -6.62 -15.36 0.21
CA ILE A 33 -6.00 -15.00 1.49
C ILE A 33 -6.45 -15.97 2.58
N CYS A 34 -7.75 -16.27 2.65
CA CYS A 34 -8.29 -17.24 3.60
C CYS A 34 -7.58 -18.60 3.47
N LEU A 35 -7.50 -19.14 2.26
CA LEU A 35 -6.83 -20.41 1.97
C LEU A 35 -5.32 -20.39 2.31
N ALA A 36 -4.65 -19.27 2.07
CA ALA A 36 -3.24 -19.12 2.41
C ALA A 36 -3.01 -19.12 3.93
N CYS A 37 -3.97 -18.62 4.71
CA CYS A 37 -3.85 -18.45 6.15
C CYS A 37 -4.45 -19.59 6.98
N THR A 38 -5.28 -20.47 6.39
CA THR A 38 -5.96 -21.56 7.13
C THR A 38 -5.03 -22.57 7.77
N HIS A 39 -3.77 -22.66 7.32
CA HIS A 39 -2.75 -23.49 7.96
C HIS A 39 -2.16 -22.85 9.22
N ILE A 40 -2.33 -21.53 9.39
CA ILE A 40 -1.73 -20.73 10.45
C ILE A 40 -2.72 -20.48 11.59
N ASP A 41 -4.00 -20.26 11.26
CA ASP A 41 -5.03 -19.86 12.22
C ASP A 41 -6.42 -20.40 11.83
N ASP A 42 -7.41 -20.16 12.70
CA ASP A 42 -8.79 -20.60 12.50
C ASP A 42 -9.36 -20.11 11.14
N PRO A 43 -10.01 -20.98 10.35
CA PRO A 43 -10.56 -20.60 9.05
C PRO A 43 -11.53 -19.41 9.10
N ARG A 44 -12.28 -19.22 10.20
CA ARG A 44 -13.19 -18.08 10.33
C ARG A 44 -12.42 -16.78 10.53
N ARG A 45 -11.30 -16.81 11.28
CA ARG A 45 -10.37 -15.68 11.39
C ARG A 45 -9.80 -15.31 10.02
N CYS A 46 -9.33 -16.31 9.30
CA CYS A 46 -8.69 -16.14 7.99
C CYS A 46 -9.67 -15.54 6.97
N LEU A 47 -10.93 -15.97 7.01
CA LEU A 47 -12.00 -15.39 6.21
C LEU A 47 -12.28 -13.94 6.61
N TYR A 48 -12.39 -13.64 7.91
CA TYR A 48 -12.56 -12.28 8.41
C TYR A 48 -11.42 -11.37 7.92
N GLU A 49 -10.17 -11.80 8.06
CA GLU A 49 -8.99 -11.06 7.60
C GLU A 49 -9.00 -10.83 6.09
N GLY A 50 -9.32 -11.87 5.31
CA GLY A 50 -9.44 -11.78 3.86
C GLY A 50 -10.51 -10.78 3.42
N ILE A 51 -11.64 -10.73 4.12
CA ILE A 51 -12.72 -9.75 3.86
C ILE A 51 -12.24 -8.35 4.21
N VAL A 52 -11.61 -8.14 5.37
CA VAL A 52 -11.14 -6.80 5.76
C VAL A 52 -10.11 -6.26 4.77
N ILE A 53 -9.14 -7.08 4.35
CA ILE A 53 -8.13 -6.69 3.37
C ILE A 53 -8.78 -6.32 2.03
N SER A 54 -9.71 -7.14 1.55
CA SER A 54 -10.24 -6.99 0.18
C SER A 54 -11.35 -5.94 0.06
N PHE A 55 -12.10 -5.67 1.13
CA PHE A 55 -13.28 -4.81 1.08
C PHE A 55 -13.11 -3.51 1.86
N LEU A 56 -12.45 -3.52 3.02
CA LEU A 56 -12.44 -2.37 3.94
C LEU A 56 -11.19 -1.49 3.80
N SER A 57 -10.12 -1.98 3.19
CA SER A 57 -8.83 -1.26 3.04
C SER A 57 -8.96 0.14 2.40
N ASN A 58 -9.89 0.28 1.46
CA ASN A 58 -10.12 1.55 0.74
C ASN A 58 -11.08 2.52 1.45
N LEU A 59 -11.64 2.15 2.60
CA LEU A 59 -12.57 3.01 3.33
C LEU A 59 -11.84 4.07 4.17
N ASN A 60 -12.53 5.17 4.44
CA ASN A 60 -12.12 6.11 5.48
C ASN A 60 -12.22 5.45 6.88
N ASN A 61 -11.58 6.05 7.89
CA ASN A 61 -11.56 5.46 9.23
C ASN A 61 -12.95 5.27 9.86
N VAL A 62 -13.92 6.13 9.57
CA VAL A 62 -15.28 6.07 10.15
C VAL A 62 -16.05 4.88 9.57
N SER A 63 -16.15 4.80 8.24
CA SER A 63 -16.79 3.69 7.53
C SER A 63 -16.06 2.38 7.79
N PHE A 64 -14.73 2.41 7.89
CA PHE A 64 -13.95 1.24 8.29
C PHE A 64 -14.38 0.75 9.67
N SER A 65 -14.48 1.62 10.68
CA SER A 65 -14.87 1.22 12.03
C SER A 65 -16.27 0.60 12.05
N TYR A 66 -17.23 1.24 11.38
CA TYR A 66 -18.61 0.74 11.29
C TYR A 66 -18.66 -0.67 10.70
N TRP A 67 -18.04 -0.88 9.53
CA TRP A 67 -18.07 -2.17 8.85
C TRP A 67 -17.22 -3.23 9.56
N ASN A 68 -16.12 -2.82 10.18
CA ASN A 68 -15.32 -3.71 11.00
C ASN A 68 -16.12 -4.22 12.20
N ASP A 69 -16.91 -3.37 12.86
CA ASP A 69 -17.77 -3.79 13.97
C ASP A 69 -18.96 -4.63 13.49
N TYR A 70 -19.53 -4.34 12.32
CA TYR A 70 -20.52 -5.20 11.68
C TYR A 70 -19.96 -6.62 11.43
N LEU A 71 -18.76 -6.73 10.86
CA LEU A 71 -18.09 -8.01 10.66
C LEU A 71 -17.80 -8.70 11.99
N LYS A 72 -17.31 -7.97 13.01
CA LYS A 72 -17.07 -8.56 14.33
C LYS A 72 -18.33 -9.17 14.93
N ARG A 73 -19.52 -8.56 14.74
CA ARG A 73 -20.79 -9.11 15.20
C ARG A 73 -21.15 -10.41 14.49
N ILE A 74 -20.93 -10.49 13.18
CA ILE A 74 -21.17 -11.71 12.39
C ILE A 74 -20.25 -12.85 12.84
N PHE A 75 -18.98 -12.54 13.06
CA PHE A 75 -17.96 -13.51 13.44
C PHE A 75 -17.79 -13.63 14.97
N SER A 76 -18.68 -13.02 15.78
CA SER A 76 -18.54 -12.78 17.23
C SER A 76 -18.42 -14.05 18.08
N SER A 77 -19.06 -15.14 17.68
CA SER A 77 -18.95 -16.44 18.36
C SER A 77 -17.53 -17.00 18.36
N SER A 78 -16.65 -16.51 17.48
CA SER A 78 -15.22 -16.87 17.40
C SER A 78 -14.26 -15.79 17.93
N PHE A 79 -14.74 -14.59 18.28
CA PHE A 79 -13.86 -13.46 18.68
C PHE A 79 -13.24 -13.60 20.08
N HIS A 80 -13.89 -14.30 21.01
CA HIS A 80 -13.30 -14.57 22.33
C HIS A 80 -12.05 -15.48 22.24
N THR A 81 -11.90 -16.23 21.16
CA THR A 81 -10.73 -17.08 20.84
C THR A 81 -9.69 -16.42 19.93
N PHE A 82 -10.02 -15.30 19.27
CA PHE A 82 -9.03 -14.55 18.49
C PHE A 82 -8.12 -13.80 19.45
N SER A 83 -7.02 -14.42 19.85
CA SER A 83 -5.90 -13.68 20.41
C SER A 83 -5.59 -12.51 19.45
N HIS A 84 -5.43 -11.29 19.99
CA HIS A 84 -5.23 -10.09 19.17
C HIS A 84 -3.99 -10.14 18.27
N LYS A 85 -3.16 -11.18 18.40
CA LYS A 85 -1.94 -11.40 17.66
C LYS A 85 -2.10 -12.62 16.76
N PHE A 86 -1.60 -12.53 15.53
CA PHE A 86 -1.39 -13.73 14.73
C PHE A 86 -0.30 -14.57 15.39
N PRO A 87 -0.42 -15.92 15.44
CA PRO A 87 0.64 -16.76 16.02
C PRO A 87 1.96 -16.50 15.27
N ILE A 88 2.98 -16.08 16.01
CA ILE A 88 4.30 -15.79 15.45
C ILE A 88 5.07 -17.12 15.40
N SER A 89 5.31 -17.63 14.21
CA SER A 89 6.13 -18.83 13.99
C SER A 89 7.62 -18.47 13.93
N SER A 90 8.32 -18.48 15.07
CA SER A 90 9.79 -18.55 15.20
C SER A 90 10.64 -17.55 14.38
N ASP A 91 11.97 -17.71 14.42
CA ASP A 91 12.98 -16.78 13.89
C ASP A 91 12.72 -16.34 12.43
N GLY A 92 12.84 -15.04 12.17
CA GLY A 92 12.69 -14.48 10.82
C GLY A 92 11.48 -13.56 10.60
N PHE A 93 10.68 -13.26 11.64
CA PHE A 93 9.56 -12.33 11.58
C PHE A 93 9.68 -11.19 12.61
N VAL A 94 9.20 -10.00 12.25
CA VAL A 94 9.04 -8.84 13.14
C VAL A 94 7.55 -8.54 13.30
N GLU A 95 7.09 -8.41 14.54
CA GLU A 95 5.72 -8.01 14.84
C GLU A 95 5.53 -6.51 14.55
N VAL A 96 4.62 -6.19 13.64
CA VAL A 96 4.17 -4.82 13.36
C VAL A 96 2.66 -4.73 13.57
N GLU A 97 2.24 -4.01 14.61
CA GLU A 97 0.83 -3.76 14.94
C GLU A 97 -0.03 -5.04 15.07
N GLY A 98 0.57 -6.12 15.61
CA GLY A 98 -0.10 -7.42 15.85
C GLY A 98 0.02 -8.42 14.69
N PHE A 99 0.73 -8.08 13.62
CA PHE A 99 0.93 -8.94 12.45
C PHE A 99 2.42 -9.25 12.22
N PRO A 100 2.78 -10.51 11.95
CA PRO A 100 4.16 -10.89 11.64
C PRO A 100 4.51 -10.52 10.19
N ILE A 101 5.59 -9.79 10.00
CA ILE A 101 6.15 -9.47 8.68
C ILE A 101 7.56 -10.08 8.59
N SER A 102 7.89 -10.69 7.45
CA SER A 102 9.21 -11.28 7.25
C SER A 102 10.33 -10.25 7.36
N ILE A 103 11.41 -10.64 8.04
CA ILE A 103 12.61 -9.83 8.19
C ILE A 103 13.32 -9.78 6.84
N GLY A 104 13.74 -8.58 6.45
CA GLY A 104 14.53 -8.38 5.24
C GLY A 104 16.03 -8.63 5.45
N ARG A 105 16.83 -8.21 4.46
CA ARG A 105 18.28 -8.42 4.45
C ARG A 105 19.04 -7.43 5.33
N SER A 106 18.42 -6.30 5.66
CA SER A 106 19.00 -5.26 6.52
C SER A 106 18.60 -5.48 7.97
N GLN A 107 19.36 -4.92 8.91
CA GLN A 107 18.97 -4.97 10.32
C GLN A 107 17.69 -4.16 10.56
N PRO A 108 16.66 -4.75 11.21
CA PRO A 108 15.45 -4.04 11.61
C PRO A 108 15.77 -2.78 12.44
N PHE A 109 15.27 -1.63 11.99
CA PHE A 109 15.53 -0.35 12.62
C PHE A 109 14.25 0.45 12.83
N ILE A 110 14.00 0.86 14.07
CA ILE A 110 12.87 1.73 14.42
C ILE A 110 13.34 3.18 14.38
N ASP A 111 12.85 3.93 13.40
CA ASP A 111 13.11 5.35 13.28
C ASP A 111 12.37 6.13 14.38
N LYS A 112 13.09 6.56 15.41
CA LYS A 112 12.54 7.34 16.53
C LYS A 112 12.03 8.72 16.11
N ASN A 113 12.49 9.24 14.97
CA ASN A 113 12.05 10.54 14.46
C ASN A 113 10.71 10.44 13.72
N TYR A 114 10.26 9.23 13.38
CA TYR A 114 8.98 9.02 12.72
C TYR A 114 7.83 9.05 13.74
N ILE A 115 6.97 10.07 13.63
CA ILE A 115 5.89 10.29 14.59
C ILE A 115 4.67 9.45 14.22
N VAL A 116 4.43 8.42 15.02
CA VAL A 116 3.24 7.58 14.87
C VAL A 116 2.08 8.18 15.68
N THR A 117 1.09 8.73 14.97
CA THR A 117 -0.20 9.15 15.53
C THR A 117 -1.21 8.00 15.47
N ASN A 118 -2.39 8.16 16.07
CA ASN A 118 -3.43 7.11 16.06
C ASN A 118 -3.90 6.77 14.63
N ILE A 119 -4.01 7.78 13.76
CA ILE A 119 -4.42 7.59 12.36
C ILE A 119 -3.33 6.84 11.60
N ILE A 120 -2.07 7.25 11.73
CA ILE A 120 -0.94 6.58 11.08
C ILE A 120 -0.81 5.14 11.61
N LYS A 121 -0.98 4.92 12.92
CA LYS A 121 -0.98 3.58 13.53
C LYS A 121 -2.06 2.68 12.92
N HIS A 122 -3.26 3.22 12.71
CA HIS A 122 -4.34 2.48 12.05
C HIS A 122 -3.97 2.06 10.61
N LYS A 123 -3.41 2.98 9.82
CA LYS A 123 -2.96 2.67 8.44
C LYS A 123 -1.78 1.70 8.42
N ILE A 124 -0.83 1.83 9.35
CA ILE A 124 0.26 0.84 9.54
C ILE A 124 -0.33 -0.53 9.86
N LYS A 125 -1.35 -0.62 10.71
CA LYS A 125 -2.02 -1.89 11.01
C LYS A 125 -2.67 -2.51 9.77
N ILE A 126 -3.37 -1.72 8.95
CA ILE A 126 -3.94 -2.21 7.68
C ILE A 126 -2.83 -2.69 6.73
N LEU A 127 -1.75 -1.92 6.56
CA LEU A 127 -0.62 -2.33 5.74
C LEU A 127 0.03 -3.62 6.25
N SER A 128 0.24 -3.71 7.56
CA SER A 128 0.87 -4.88 8.20
C SER A 128 0.02 -6.14 8.02
N ARG A 129 -1.31 -6.01 8.06
CA ARG A 129 -2.25 -7.08 7.71
C ARG A 129 -2.04 -7.60 6.30
N ILE A 130 -2.01 -6.68 5.34
CA ILE A 130 -1.87 -7.03 3.92
C ILE A 130 -0.52 -7.70 3.67
N LEU A 131 0.56 -7.15 4.24
CA LEU A 131 1.94 -7.64 4.06
C LEU A 131 2.19 -9.00 4.70
N SER A 132 1.52 -9.28 5.82
CA SER A 132 1.62 -10.53 6.56
C SER A 132 0.87 -11.67 5.86
N LEU A 133 -0.35 -11.40 5.38
CA LEU A 133 -1.28 -12.43 4.91
C LEU A 133 -1.29 -12.57 3.38
N SER A 134 -0.62 -11.68 2.64
CA SER A 134 -0.66 -11.69 1.18
C SER A 134 0.57 -11.05 0.52
N ASN A 135 0.75 -11.35 -0.77
CA ASN A 135 1.76 -10.72 -1.63
C ASN A 135 1.11 -9.74 -2.64
N LEU A 136 -0.08 -9.21 -2.32
CA LEU A 136 -0.84 -8.36 -3.23
C LEU A 136 -0.14 -7.02 -3.45
N PRO A 137 -0.14 -6.47 -4.68
CA PRO A 137 0.27 -5.09 -4.93
C PRO A 137 -0.61 -4.13 -4.14
N ILE A 138 -0.01 -3.09 -3.53
CA ILE A 138 -0.73 -2.12 -2.70
C ILE A 138 -0.70 -0.75 -3.36
N LEU A 139 -1.86 -0.12 -3.52
CA LEU A 139 -1.98 1.25 -4.03
C LEU A 139 -2.44 2.17 -2.90
N LEU A 140 -1.59 3.11 -2.50
CA LEU A 140 -1.91 4.15 -1.53
C LEU A 140 -2.35 5.41 -2.29
N GLU A 141 -3.60 5.80 -2.11
CA GLU A 141 -4.14 7.00 -2.73
C GLU A 141 -4.48 8.04 -1.67
N GLY A 142 -4.13 9.30 -1.95
CA GLY A 142 -4.56 10.42 -1.15
C GLY A 142 -3.87 11.73 -1.54
N GLU A 143 -4.09 12.80 -0.81
CA GLU A 143 -3.53 14.13 -1.16
C GLU A 143 -1.99 14.17 -1.17
N THR A 144 -1.42 15.18 -1.81
CA THR A 144 0.02 15.41 -1.80
C THR A 144 0.53 15.61 -0.37
N ALA A 145 1.75 15.15 -0.09
CA ALA A 145 2.42 15.36 1.19
C ALA A 145 1.78 14.74 2.45
N VAL A 146 0.75 13.88 2.34
CA VAL A 146 0.18 13.15 3.51
C VAL A 146 1.07 12.03 4.06
N GLY A 147 2.25 11.80 3.48
CA GLY A 147 3.20 10.81 3.99
C GLY A 147 2.96 9.36 3.52
N LYS A 148 2.29 9.16 2.37
CA LYS A 148 2.03 7.81 1.78
C LYS A 148 3.32 6.98 1.65
N THR A 149 4.30 7.54 0.95
CA THR A 149 5.61 6.92 0.73
C THR A 149 6.36 6.74 2.06
N SER A 150 6.26 7.71 2.97
CA SER A 150 6.92 7.68 4.28
C SER A 150 6.45 6.53 5.17
N ILE A 151 5.15 6.18 5.13
CA ILE A 151 4.61 5.04 5.89
C ILE A 151 5.22 3.72 5.39
N VAL A 152 5.33 3.54 4.08
CA VAL A 152 5.91 2.33 3.49
C VAL A 152 7.39 2.20 3.89
N PHE A 153 8.16 3.29 3.76
CA PHE A 153 9.56 3.32 4.19
C PHE A 153 9.73 3.06 5.68
N TYR A 154 8.83 3.58 6.52
CA TYR A 154 8.86 3.33 7.96
C TYR A 154 8.70 1.84 8.27
N ILE A 155 7.73 1.16 7.64
CA ILE A 155 7.52 -0.28 7.83
C ILE A 155 8.71 -1.08 7.28
N ALA A 156 9.23 -0.70 6.11
CA ALA A 156 10.39 -1.37 5.50
C ALA A 156 11.63 -1.29 6.40
N LYS A 157 11.97 -0.10 6.91
CA LYS A 157 13.05 0.09 7.90
C LYS A 157 12.81 -0.73 9.17
N LYS A 158 11.59 -0.68 9.71
CA LYS A 158 11.20 -1.42 10.92
C LYS A 158 11.35 -2.94 10.76
N THR A 159 11.19 -3.46 9.55
CA THR A 159 11.28 -4.90 9.25
C THR A 159 12.62 -5.30 8.63
N GLY A 160 13.53 -4.36 8.40
CA GLY A 160 14.82 -4.64 7.75
C GLY A 160 14.71 -4.93 6.24
N ASN A 161 13.56 -4.65 5.62
CA ASN A 161 13.37 -4.83 4.19
C ASN A 161 13.98 -3.65 3.42
N ASN A 162 14.81 -3.95 2.42
CA ASN A 162 15.29 -2.93 1.51
C ASN A 162 14.10 -2.41 0.69
N CYS A 163 14.02 -1.09 0.53
CA CYS A 163 12.91 -0.46 -0.16
C CYS A 163 13.44 0.61 -1.11
N ILE A 164 13.10 0.48 -2.39
CA ILE A 164 13.55 1.35 -3.47
C ILE A 164 12.35 2.16 -3.94
N ARG A 165 12.56 3.45 -4.24
CA ARG A 165 11.55 4.32 -4.82
C ARG A 165 11.88 4.59 -6.28
N ILE A 166 10.90 4.39 -7.15
CA ILE A 166 10.92 4.76 -8.57
C ILE A 166 9.88 5.88 -8.73
N ASN A 167 10.31 7.06 -9.14
CA ASN A 167 9.41 8.20 -9.32
C ASN A 167 8.93 8.27 -10.77
N ASN A 168 7.62 8.26 -10.98
CA ASN A 168 7.04 8.43 -12.31
C ASN A 168 6.81 9.90 -12.64
N HIS A 169 6.88 10.19 -13.93
CA HIS A 169 6.61 11.46 -14.57
C HIS A 169 6.13 11.19 -16.00
N GLU A 170 5.67 12.22 -16.72
CA GLU A 170 5.06 12.05 -18.05
C GLU A 170 6.02 11.46 -19.11
N HIS A 171 7.33 11.51 -18.87
CA HIS A 171 8.37 10.99 -19.76
C HIS A 171 9.11 9.77 -19.19
N THR A 172 8.56 9.13 -18.15
CA THR A 172 9.16 7.89 -17.63
C THR A 172 9.10 6.81 -18.71
N ASP A 173 10.24 6.17 -18.96
CA ASP A 173 10.38 5.13 -19.97
C ASP A 173 10.45 3.74 -19.31
N ILE A 174 10.16 2.69 -20.08
CA ILE A 174 10.35 1.29 -19.68
C ILE A 174 11.80 1.03 -19.26
N GLN A 175 12.75 1.71 -19.89
CA GLN A 175 14.17 1.59 -19.56
C GLN A 175 14.50 2.04 -18.13
N ASP A 176 13.75 3.01 -17.58
CA ASP A 176 13.93 3.47 -16.18
C ASP A 176 13.59 2.35 -15.17
N TYR A 177 12.74 1.40 -15.58
CA TYR A 177 12.32 0.27 -14.78
C TYR A 177 13.19 -0.97 -15.01
N VAL A 178 13.32 -1.35 -16.27
CA VAL A 178 13.81 -2.65 -16.71
C VAL A 178 15.31 -2.66 -16.93
N GLY A 179 15.88 -1.53 -17.37
CA GLY A 179 17.28 -1.40 -17.73
C GLY A 179 17.47 -0.95 -19.16
N SER A 180 18.72 -0.68 -19.52
CA SER A 180 19.12 -0.25 -20.86
C SER A 180 20.51 -0.78 -21.22
N TYR A 181 20.84 -0.75 -22.50
CA TYR A 181 22.20 -1.06 -22.95
C TYR A 181 23.12 0.13 -22.68
N ILE A 182 24.20 -0.13 -21.94
CA ILE A 182 25.24 0.86 -21.69
C ILE A 182 26.57 0.38 -22.29
N CYS A 183 27.41 1.34 -22.65
CA CYS A 183 28.74 1.08 -23.17
C CYS A 183 29.76 1.12 -22.03
N ASN A 184 30.60 0.10 -21.93
CA ASN A 184 31.73 0.11 -21.01
C ASN A 184 32.87 1.00 -21.55
N PRO A 185 33.89 1.33 -20.74
CA PRO A 185 35.05 2.11 -21.19
C PRO A 185 35.83 1.48 -22.36
N ASP A 186 35.69 0.16 -22.56
CA ASP A 186 36.35 -0.60 -23.64
C ASP A 186 35.55 -0.60 -24.96
N GLY A 187 34.38 0.08 -25.02
CA GLY A 187 33.54 0.16 -26.22
C GLY A 187 32.55 -1.00 -26.40
N LEU A 188 32.43 -1.91 -25.44
CA LEU A 188 31.50 -3.04 -25.45
C LEU A 188 30.16 -2.66 -24.82
N PHE A 189 29.07 -3.01 -25.49
CA PHE A 189 27.71 -2.82 -24.99
C PHE A 189 27.27 -4.02 -24.15
N TYR A 190 26.69 -3.74 -23.00
CA TYR A 190 26.04 -4.75 -22.16
C TYR A 190 24.73 -4.21 -21.59
N PHE A 191 23.79 -5.12 -21.34
CA PHE A 191 22.51 -4.76 -20.74
C PHE A 191 22.69 -4.53 -19.24
N GLN A 192 22.48 -3.29 -18.79
CA GLN A 192 22.44 -2.96 -17.38
C GLN A 192 21.00 -3.08 -16.88
N VAL A 193 20.80 -4.02 -15.95
CA VAL A 193 19.51 -4.30 -15.34
C VAL A 193 19.04 -3.11 -14.50
N GLY A 194 17.77 -2.74 -14.68
CA GLY A 194 17.10 -1.64 -14.01
C GLY A 194 16.65 -1.96 -12.58
N ALA A 195 16.23 -0.91 -11.87
CA ALA A 195 15.94 -0.99 -10.43
C ALA A 195 14.77 -1.93 -10.10
N LEU A 196 13.74 -1.99 -10.94
CA LEU A 196 12.59 -2.87 -10.71
C LEU A 196 12.99 -4.34 -10.81
N VAL A 197 13.72 -4.69 -11.88
CA VAL A 197 14.14 -6.08 -12.13
C VAL A 197 15.09 -6.57 -11.05
N GLU A 198 16.05 -5.75 -10.63
CA GLU A 198 16.97 -6.11 -9.57
C GLU A 198 16.23 -6.34 -8.24
N ALA A 199 15.27 -5.46 -7.91
CA ALA A 199 14.44 -5.62 -6.73
C ALA A 199 13.58 -6.90 -6.78
N MET A 200 13.00 -7.22 -7.95
CA MET A 200 12.23 -8.45 -8.16
C MET A 200 13.07 -9.70 -7.90
N ARG A 201 14.32 -9.73 -8.38
CA ARG A 201 15.26 -10.85 -8.15
C ARG A 201 15.68 -10.96 -6.68
N ARG A 202 15.90 -9.84 -6.01
CA ARG A 202 16.37 -9.80 -4.61
C ARG A 202 15.26 -9.98 -3.57
N GLY A 203 14.00 -9.77 -3.95
CA GLY A 203 12.90 -9.73 -3.00
C GLY A 203 12.81 -8.43 -2.22
N ASP A 204 13.34 -7.35 -2.79
CA ASP A 204 13.27 -6.02 -2.20
C ASP A 204 11.86 -5.43 -2.40
N TRP A 205 11.55 -4.38 -1.65
CA TRP A 205 10.30 -3.66 -1.79
C TRP A 205 10.47 -2.53 -2.80
N VAL A 206 9.46 -2.27 -3.61
CA VAL A 206 9.47 -1.18 -4.59
C VAL A 206 8.27 -0.29 -4.37
N VAL A 207 8.49 1.03 -4.30
CA VAL A 207 7.44 2.05 -4.30
C VAL A 207 7.47 2.78 -5.64
N LEU A 208 6.39 2.66 -6.41
CA LEU A 208 6.14 3.42 -7.62
C LEU A 208 5.44 4.72 -7.24
N ASP A 209 6.22 5.79 -7.15
CA ASP A 209 5.69 7.11 -6.80
C ASP A 209 5.05 7.79 -8.00
N GLU A 210 3.96 8.52 -7.74
CA GLU A 210 3.14 9.20 -8.75
C GLU A 210 2.74 8.34 -9.95
N LEU A 211 2.29 7.09 -9.69
CA LEU A 211 2.01 6.09 -10.73
C LEU A 211 1.05 6.59 -11.83
N ASN A 212 0.16 7.52 -11.53
CA ASN A 212 -0.77 8.10 -12.50
C ASN A 212 -0.17 9.10 -13.49
N LEU A 213 1.11 9.45 -13.33
CA LEU A 213 1.87 10.20 -14.33
C LEU A 213 2.56 9.27 -15.34
N ALA A 214 2.66 7.97 -15.04
CA ALA A 214 3.33 7.02 -15.91
C ALA A 214 2.62 6.91 -17.28
N PRO A 215 3.40 6.85 -18.38
CA PRO A 215 2.90 6.53 -19.71
C PRO A 215 2.16 5.17 -19.79
N SER A 216 1.30 5.03 -20.80
CA SER A 216 0.40 3.86 -20.91
C SER A 216 1.11 2.55 -21.19
N ASP A 217 2.21 2.60 -21.94
CA ASP A 217 3.15 1.50 -22.19
C ASP A 217 3.85 1.02 -20.91
N VAL A 218 4.30 1.94 -20.04
CA VAL A 218 4.84 1.58 -18.71
C VAL A 218 3.77 0.87 -17.87
N LEU A 219 2.53 1.41 -17.85
CA LEU A 219 1.42 0.76 -17.15
C LEU A 219 1.08 -0.60 -17.76
N GLU A 220 1.18 -0.75 -19.08
CA GLU A 220 0.93 -2.00 -19.78
C GLU A 220 1.93 -3.08 -19.39
N MET A 221 3.22 -2.73 -19.39
CA MET A 221 4.32 -3.59 -18.95
C MET A 221 4.10 -4.09 -17.52
N LEU A 222 3.63 -3.23 -16.61
CA LEU A 222 3.36 -3.60 -15.21
C LEU A 222 2.21 -4.59 -15.04
N ASN A 223 1.31 -4.77 -16.01
CA ASN A 223 0.12 -5.62 -15.84
C ASN A 223 0.46 -7.06 -15.43
N ARG A 224 1.46 -7.68 -16.07
CA ARG A 224 1.85 -9.08 -15.76
C ARG A 224 2.47 -9.23 -14.38
N LEU A 225 3.13 -8.18 -13.88
CA LEU A 225 3.68 -8.13 -12.54
C LEU A 225 2.59 -7.96 -11.48
N LEU A 226 1.52 -7.24 -11.81
CA LEU A 226 0.39 -6.94 -10.92
C LEU A 226 -0.65 -8.07 -10.83
N ASP A 227 -0.62 -9.00 -11.78
CA ASP A 227 -1.44 -10.20 -11.75
C ASP A 227 -0.80 -11.33 -10.91
N ASP A 228 -1.54 -12.43 -10.70
CA ASP A 228 -1.14 -13.52 -9.81
C ASP A 228 0.19 -14.19 -10.23
N ASN A 229 0.62 -14.02 -11.49
CA ASN A 229 1.85 -14.57 -12.03
C ASN A 229 3.11 -13.92 -11.43
N ARG A 230 3.02 -12.66 -10.98
CA ARG A 230 4.14 -11.87 -10.41
C ARG A 230 5.41 -11.94 -11.28
N GLN A 231 5.26 -11.78 -12.59
CA GLN A 231 6.37 -11.92 -13.55
C GLN A 231 6.46 -10.72 -14.49
N LEU A 232 7.66 -10.46 -14.98
CA LEU A 232 7.97 -9.40 -15.93
C LEU A 232 8.76 -10.00 -17.10
N PHE A 233 8.34 -9.72 -18.33
CA PHE A 233 9.10 -10.11 -19.52
C PHE A 233 9.96 -8.93 -19.97
N ILE A 234 11.22 -9.20 -20.27
CA ILE A 234 12.21 -8.22 -20.71
C ILE A 234 12.50 -8.48 -22.18
N ASP A 235 12.10 -7.55 -23.05
CA ASP A 235 12.26 -7.71 -24.49
C ASP A 235 13.75 -7.69 -24.90
N GLU A 236 14.56 -6.89 -24.22
CA GLU A 236 15.98 -6.69 -24.54
C GLU A 236 16.84 -7.93 -24.29
N THR A 237 16.47 -8.75 -23.30
CA THR A 237 17.18 -9.97 -22.92
C THR A 237 16.40 -11.26 -23.21
N GLN A 238 15.16 -11.14 -23.68
CA GLN A 238 14.22 -12.24 -23.90
C GLN A 238 14.01 -13.10 -22.65
N GLU A 239 14.09 -12.47 -21.46
CA GLU A 239 14.02 -13.15 -20.17
C GLU A 239 12.66 -12.90 -19.50
N THR A 240 12.10 -13.93 -18.86
CA THR A 240 10.99 -13.77 -17.92
C THR A 240 11.50 -13.80 -16.48
N VAL A 241 11.37 -12.69 -15.78
CA VAL A 241 11.78 -12.56 -14.38
C VAL A 241 10.56 -12.80 -13.49
N ILE A 242 10.62 -13.82 -12.64
CA ILE A 242 9.60 -14.12 -11.63
C ILE A 242 9.99 -13.42 -10.33
N ALA A 243 9.06 -12.67 -9.74
CA ALA A 243 9.31 -11.93 -8.51
C ALA A 243 9.53 -12.87 -7.33
N HIS A 244 10.61 -12.63 -6.58
CA HIS A 244 10.94 -13.35 -5.37
C HIS A 244 9.76 -13.35 -4.36
N PRO A 245 9.55 -14.41 -3.55
CA PRO A 245 8.44 -14.49 -2.59
C PRO A 245 8.32 -13.28 -1.64
N ASN A 246 9.46 -12.71 -1.22
CA ASN A 246 9.50 -11.51 -0.36
C ASN A 246 9.33 -10.18 -1.09
N PHE A 247 9.36 -10.16 -2.44
CA PHE A 247 9.14 -8.94 -3.21
C PHE A 247 7.76 -8.36 -2.91
N ARG A 248 7.70 -7.05 -2.68
CA ARG A 248 6.47 -6.30 -2.45
C ARG A 248 6.45 -5.08 -3.35
N LEU A 249 5.31 -4.86 -4.00
CA LEU A 249 5.10 -3.71 -4.86
C LEU A 249 4.06 -2.78 -4.23
N PHE A 250 4.47 -1.54 -4.05
CA PHE A 250 3.63 -0.44 -3.60
C PHE A 250 3.55 0.58 -4.72
N ALA A 251 2.42 1.24 -4.84
CA ALA A 251 2.22 2.38 -5.69
C ALA A 251 1.61 3.51 -4.88
N THR A 252 2.00 4.74 -5.16
CA THR A 252 1.41 5.93 -4.56
C THR A 252 0.87 6.82 -5.67
N GLN A 253 -0.31 7.39 -5.45
CA GLN A 253 -0.85 8.40 -6.35
C GLN A 253 -1.66 9.44 -5.60
N ASN A 254 -1.86 10.57 -6.28
CA ASN A 254 -2.79 11.60 -5.85
C ASN A 254 -4.05 11.52 -6.71
N PRO A 255 -5.24 11.80 -6.17
CA PRO A 255 -6.49 11.77 -6.94
C PRO A 255 -6.41 12.69 -8.16
N ALA A 256 -6.84 12.22 -9.33
CA ALA A 256 -6.68 12.95 -10.60
C ALA A 256 -7.53 14.24 -10.67
N LYS A 257 -8.71 14.25 -10.03
CA LYS A 257 -9.70 15.35 -10.16
C LYS A 257 -9.20 16.74 -9.72
N PHE A 258 -8.17 16.79 -8.86
CA PHE A 258 -7.72 18.03 -8.22
C PHE A 258 -6.38 18.54 -8.75
N TYR A 259 -5.77 17.87 -9.74
CA TYR A 259 -4.41 18.19 -10.18
C TYR A 259 -4.26 18.02 -11.69
N SER A 260 -3.75 19.06 -12.35
CA SER A 260 -3.48 19.07 -13.79
C SER A 260 -2.41 18.03 -14.18
N GLY A 261 -2.49 17.50 -15.40
CA GLY A 261 -1.53 16.54 -15.95
C GLY A 261 -1.66 15.10 -15.43
N ARG A 262 -2.53 14.83 -14.45
CA ARG A 262 -2.73 13.49 -13.90
C ARG A 262 -3.80 12.72 -14.66
N LYS A 263 -3.44 11.53 -15.13
CA LYS A 263 -4.37 10.63 -15.83
C LYS A 263 -5.12 9.78 -14.82
N GLU A 264 -6.42 9.55 -15.03
CA GLU A 264 -7.15 8.60 -14.20
C GLU A 264 -6.74 7.18 -14.59
N LEU A 265 -6.22 6.41 -13.63
CA LEU A 265 -5.94 5.00 -13.86
C LEU A 265 -7.25 4.26 -14.15
N SER A 266 -7.24 3.38 -15.16
CA SER A 266 -8.42 2.60 -15.50
C SER A 266 -8.89 1.75 -14.32
N LYS A 267 -10.21 1.57 -14.17
CA LYS A 267 -10.80 0.72 -13.12
C LYS A 267 -10.22 -0.71 -13.17
N ALA A 268 -9.95 -1.24 -14.36
CA ALA A 268 -9.35 -2.55 -14.53
C ALA A 268 -7.93 -2.63 -13.96
N PHE A 269 -7.10 -1.62 -14.21
CA PHE A 269 -5.73 -1.54 -13.69
C PHE A 269 -5.71 -1.39 -12.17
N ARG A 270 -6.53 -0.46 -11.65
CA ARG A 270 -6.75 -0.25 -10.21
C ARG A 270 -7.21 -1.52 -9.49
N ASN A 271 -8.14 -2.27 -10.09
CA ASN A 271 -8.63 -3.53 -9.55
C ASN A 271 -7.52 -4.58 -9.36
N ARG A 272 -6.29 -4.42 -9.90
CA ARG A 272 -5.14 -5.30 -9.63
C ARG A 272 -4.41 -4.99 -8.32
N PHE A 273 -4.67 -3.83 -7.72
CA PHE A 273 -4.15 -3.45 -6.40
C PHE A 273 -5.13 -3.74 -5.26
N CYS A 274 -4.60 -3.83 -4.06
CA CYS A 274 -5.32 -3.56 -2.82
C CYS A 274 -5.17 -2.06 -2.52
N GLU A 275 -6.29 -1.33 -2.54
CA GLU A 275 -6.27 0.13 -2.38
C GLU A 275 -6.38 0.55 -0.92
N ILE A 276 -5.59 1.54 -0.52
CA ILE A 276 -5.64 2.15 0.80
C ILE A 276 -5.83 3.66 0.66
N CYS A 277 -6.96 4.14 1.15
CA CYS A 277 -7.24 5.56 1.24
C CYS A 277 -6.43 6.20 2.37
N CYS A 278 -5.69 7.26 2.05
CA CYS A 278 -4.78 7.96 2.97
C CYS A 278 -5.24 9.37 3.34
N ASN A 279 -6.43 9.81 2.90
CA ASN A 279 -6.91 11.18 3.13
C ASN A 279 -7.15 11.49 4.61
N ASP A 280 -7.51 10.50 5.43
CA ASP A 280 -7.67 10.71 6.87
C ASP A 280 -6.39 11.23 7.56
N ILE A 281 -5.22 11.05 6.94
CA ILE A 281 -3.94 11.49 7.48
C ILE A 281 -3.78 13.01 7.40
N SER A 282 -4.40 13.69 6.43
CA SER A 282 -4.39 15.15 6.33
C SER A 282 -5.30 15.83 7.35
N ASN A 283 -5.92 15.08 8.27
CA ASN A 283 -6.71 15.67 9.36
C ASN A 283 -5.89 16.73 10.14
N PRO A 284 -6.42 17.95 10.32
CA PRO A 284 -5.73 19.05 11.01
C PRO A 284 -5.17 18.70 12.38
N ASP A 285 -5.94 17.96 13.19
CA ASP A 285 -5.53 17.54 14.53
C ASP A 285 -4.32 16.60 14.47
N ASN A 286 -4.25 15.78 13.41
CA ASN A 286 -3.15 14.88 13.17
C ASN A 286 -1.88 15.66 12.81
N ILE A 287 -1.99 16.63 11.90
CA ILE A 287 -0.86 17.47 11.48
C ILE A 287 -0.36 18.31 12.66
N SER A 288 -1.26 18.92 13.43
CA SER A 288 -0.91 19.69 14.62
C SER A 288 -0.12 18.85 15.63
N LYS A 289 -0.57 17.61 15.92
CA LYS A 289 0.16 16.67 16.79
C LYS A 289 1.55 16.30 16.25
N ILE A 290 1.68 16.16 14.93
CA ILE A 290 2.98 15.90 14.30
C ILE A 290 3.92 17.10 14.47
N LEU A 291 3.43 18.33 14.22
CA LEU A 291 4.23 19.54 14.38
C LEU A 291 4.70 19.75 15.83
N GLN A 292 3.80 19.56 16.80
CA GLN A 292 4.12 19.65 18.23
C GLN A 292 5.22 18.68 18.61
N ARG A 293 5.10 17.40 18.23
CA ARG A 293 6.08 16.36 18.60
C ARG A 293 7.40 16.49 17.86
N ARG A 294 7.39 16.92 16.60
CA ARG A 294 8.60 16.99 15.77
C ARG A 294 9.46 18.19 16.10
N TYR A 295 8.82 19.32 16.35
CA TYR A 295 9.48 20.62 16.46
C TYR A 295 9.34 21.26 17.85
N GLY A 296 8.63 20.61 18.79
CA GLY A 296 8.43 21.14 20.14
C GLY A 296 7.59 22.42 20.18
N LEU A 297 6.78 22.68 19.16
CA LEU A 297 5.98 23.89 19.03
C LEU A 297 4.76 23.86 19.95
N GLY A 298 4.37 25.03 20.46
CA GLY A 298 3.17 25.18 21.28
C GLY A 298 1.88 24.95 20.48
N GLU A 299 0.84 24.43 21.14
CA GLU A 299 -0.44 24.05 20.51
C GLU A 299 -1.06 25.18 19.67
N LYS A 300 -1.07 26.41 20.19
CA LYS A 300 -1.63 27.58 19.48
C LYS A 300 -0.91 27.86 18.15
N ILE A 301 0.41 27.73 18.12
CA ILE A 301 1.22 27.96 16.91
C ILE A 301 0.91 26.88 15.88
N CYS A 302 0.89 25.61 16.31
CA CYS A 302 0.56 24.49 15.43
C CYS A 302 -0.84 24.62 14.85
N SER A 303 -1.84 24.94 15.67
CA SER A 303 -3.22 25.14 15.20
C SER A 303 -3.33 26.30 14.21
N PHE A 304 -2.63 27.42 14.46
CA PHE A 304 -2.58 28.55 13.52
C PHE A 304 -1.91 28.17 12.18
N MET A 305 -0.76 27.49 12.21
CA MET A 305 -0.08 27.05 11.00
C MET A 305 -0.95 26.11 10.16
N VAL A 306 -1.65 25.17 10.82
CA VAL A 306 -2.54 24.23 10.15
C VAL A 306 -3.77 24.95 9.58
N SER A 307 -4.39 25.87 10.31
CA SER A 307 -5.54 26.64 9.77
C SER A 307 -5.14 27.48 8.57
N THR A 308 -3.99 28.16 8.62
CA THR A 308 -3.46 28.92 7.47
C THR A 308 -3.17 28.02 6.27
N MET A 309 -2.61 26.82 6.48
CA MET A 309 -2.41 25.85 5.40
C MET A 309 -3.73 25.43 4.75
N GLN A 310 -4.78 25.20 5.54
CA GLN A 310 -6.10 24.86 5.02
C GLN A 310 -6.72 26.01 4.22
N GLU A 311 -6.60 27.26 4.69
CA GLU A 311 -7.04 28.44 3.94
C GLU A 311 -6.36 28.52 2.57
N PHE A 312 -5.04 28.28 2.51
CA PHE A 312 -4.32 28.23 1.23
C PHE A 312 -4.77 27.10 0.31
N HIS A 313 -5.23 25.97 0.85
CA HIS A 313 -5.78 24.88 0.04
C HIS A 313 -7.15 25.20 -0.54
N ILE A 314 -7.99 25.96 0.17
CA ILE A 314 -9.30 26.41 -0.33
C ILE A 314 -9.15 27.46 -1.44
N LEU A 315 -8.07 28.26 -1.38
CA LEU A 315 -7.78 29.31 -2.37
C LEU A 315 -7.18 28.78 -3.69
N ARG A 316 -6.84 27.49 -3.79
CA ARG A 316 -6.32 26.84 -4.99
C ARG A 316 -7.42 26.17 -5.80
#